data_AF-A0A7S1XE31-F1
#
_entry.id   AF-A0A7S1XE31-F1
#
_cell.length_a   1.000
_cell.length_b   1.000
_cell.length_c   1.000
_cell.angle_alpha   90.00
_cell.angle_beta   90.00
_cell.angle_gamma   90.00
#
_symmetry.space_group_name_H-M   'P 1'
#
loop_
_entity.id
_entity.type
_entity.pdbx_description
1 polymer ?
#
loop_
_entity_poly.entity_id
_entity_poly.type
_entity_poly.pdbx_seq_one_letter_code
_entity_poly.pdbx_strand_id
1 'polypeptide(L)'
;KKSYDNAFVHLFTSKEEWETILSAQDKDRINRFKVPLHLNRGLCRMKLDDLENALWDLSESLRLDDTNVKGRYRRGLVKIEMADRMMKKEEEGKYWDIDRVQTLIDEAKKDLLAAVNGAPRDRNIREALGRLKPLENRLGQFRVQYKTQQRELFSGFLKASATEATDTGDEEDHQEEPQRLPMPPLELVSVPEL
;
A
#
# COMPACT_ATOMS: atom_id res chain seq x y z
N LYS A 1 -41.09 0.74 -6.11
CA LYS A 1 -40.44 -0.58 -6.36
C LYS A 1 -38.93 -0.42 -6.14
N LYS A 2 -38.43 -0.62 -4.91
CA LYS A 2 -37.00 -0.55 -4.56
C LYS A 2 -36.30 -1.87 -4.94
N SER A 3 -36.37 -2.29 -6.20
CA SER A 3 -35.78 -3.57 -6.62
C SER A 3 -34.26 -3.52 -6.78
N TYR A 4 -33.68 -2.32 -6.86
CA TYR A 4 -32.24 -2.14 -6.97
C TYR A 4 -31.52 -2.38 -5.63
N ASP A 5 -32.10 -1.95 -4.51
CA ASP A 5 -31.48 -2.08 -3.18
C ASP A 5 -31.33 -3.56 -2.77
N ASN A 6 -32.36 -4.38 -3.01
CA ASN A 6 -32.29 -5.81 -2.69
C ASN A 6 -31.34 -6.58 -3.62
N ALA A 7 -31.29 -6.25 -4.91
CA ALA A 7 -30.34 -6.88 -5.83
C ALA A 7 -28.89 -6.56 -5.44
N PHE A 8 -28.62 -5.33 -4.98
CA PHE A 8 -27.31 -4.93 -4.47
C PHE A 8 -26.92 -5.71 -3.20
N VAL A 9 -27.82 -5.81 -2.22
CA VAL A 9 -27.59 -6.59 -1.00
C VAL A 9 -27.33 -8.06 -1.33
N HIS A 10 -28.13 -8.65 -2.22
CA HIS A 10 -28.00 -10.04 -2.64
C HIS A 10 -26.71 -10.29 -3.45
N LEU A 11 -26.30 -9.34 -4.28
CA LEU A 11 -25.06 -9.43 -5.06
C LEU A 11 -23.80 -9.37 -4.17
N PHE A 12 -23.89 -8.71 -3.00
CA PHE A 12 -22.80 -8.58 -2.03
C PHE A 12 -22.97 -9.41 -0.75
N THR A 13 -24.03 -10.21 -0.61
CA THR A 13 -24.18 -11.14 0.54
C THR A 13 -23.08 -12.20 0.56
N SER A 14 -22.88 -12.78 1.75
CA SER A 14 -21.79 -13.72 2.06
C SER A 14 -21.68 -14.85 1.04
N LYS A 15 -20.42 -15.11 0.68
CA LYS A 15 -19.97 -16.10 -0.31
C LYS A 15 -20.55 -17.50 -0.08
N GLU A 16 -20.91 -17.83 1.16
CA GLU A 16 -21.23 -19.17 1.63
C GLU A 16 -22.58 -19.69 1.15
N GLU A 17 -23.65 -18.88 1.13
CA GLU A 17 -24.98 -19.38 0.76
C GLU A 17 -25.15 -19.52 -0.77
N TRP A 18 -24.46 -18.67 -1.53
CA TRP A 18 -24.59 -18.59 -2.99
C TRP A 18 -23.79 -19.68 -3.70
N GLU A 19 -22.70 -20.15 -3.09
CA GLU A 19 -21.87 -21.21 -3.64
C GLU A 19 -22.58 -22.57 -3.64
N THR A 20 -23.45 -22.84 -2.66
CA THR A 20 -24.18 -24.11 -2.55
C THR A 20 -25.49 -24.12 -3.32
N ILE A 21 -26.15 -22.96 -3.48
CA ILE A 21 -27.51 -22.87 -4.04
C ILE A 21 -27.51 -22.64 -5.56
N LEU A 22 -26.49 -22.00 -6.12
CA LEU A 22 -26.51 -21.58 -7.53
C LEU A 22 -25.84 -22.58 -8.48
N SER A 23 -26.46 -22.77 -9.64
CA SER A 23 -25.86 -23.50 -10.76
C SER A 23 -24.63 -22.76 -11.30
N ALA A 24 -23.73 -23.47 -11.97
CA ALA A 24 -22.56 -22.85 -12.61
C ALA A 24 -22.93 -21.76 -13.62
N GLN A 25 -24.05 -21.94 -14.34
CA GLN A 25 -24.54 -20.95 -15.32
C GLN A 25 -25.06 -19.69 -14.64
N ASP A 26 -25.75 -19.81 -13.50
CA ASP A 26 -26.25 -18.66 -12.75
C ASP A 26 -25.11 -17.90 -12.08
N LYS A 27 -24.10 -18.60 -11.57
CA LYS A 27 -22.86 -17.98 -11.05
C LYS A 27 -22.18 -17.13 -12.12
N ASP A 28 -22.04 -17.65 -13.33
CA ASP A 28 -21.46 -16.90 -14.45
C ASP A 28 -22.29 -15.67 -14.83
N ARG A 29 -23.62 -15.81 -14.91
CA ARG A 29 -24.54 -14.68 -15.15
C ARG A 29 -24.38 -13.60 -14.08
N ILE A 30 -24.34 -13.98 -12.80
CA ILE A 30 -24.16 -13.07 -11.68
C ILE A 30 -22.80 -12.39 -11.75
N ASN A 31 -21.73 -13.14 -11.98
CA ASN A 31 -20.36 -12.59 -12.06
C ASN A 31 -20.23 -11.56 -13.19
N ARG A 32 -20.90 -11.77 -14.33
CA ARG A 32 -20.98 -10.78 -15.42
C ARG A 32 -21.58 -9.43 -14.99
N PHE A 33 -22.46 -9.41 -14.00
CA PHE A 33 -22.98 -8.16 -13.42
C PHE A 33 -22.10 -7.61 -12.28
N LYS A 34 -21.44 -8.48 -11.51
CA LYS A 34 -20.54 -8.08 -10.41
C LYS A 34 -19.34 -7.29 -10.91
N VAL A 35 -18.71 -7.73 -12.00
CA VAL A 35 -17.52 -7.07 -12.58
C VAL A 35 -17.74 -5.57 -12.82
N PRO A 36 -18.69 -5.14 -13.67
CA PRO A 36 -18.91 -3.71 -13.92
C PRO A 36 -19.36 -2.94 -12.68
N LEU A 37 -20.05 -3.59 -11.74
CA LEU A 37 -20.48 -2.94 -10.49
C LEU A 37 -19.29 -2.60 -9.61
N HIS A 38 -18.38 -3.55 -9.38
CA HIS A 38 -17.14 -3.32 -8.66
C HIS A 38 -16.28 -2.25 -9.35
N LEU A 39 -16.17 -2.29 -10.69
CA LEU A 39 -15.43 -1.26 -11.44
C LEU A 39 -16.00 0.15 -11.25
N ASN A 40 -17.33 0.27 -11.29
CA ASN A 40 -18.01 1.56 -11.17
C ASN A 40 -17.95 2.08 -9.72
N ARG A 41 -18.18 1.21 -8.73
CA ARG A 41 -18.05 1.59 -7.32
C ARG A 41 -16.62 1.97 -6.97
N GLY A 42 -15.63 1.22 -7.44
CA GLY A 42 -14.22 1.54 -7.30
C GLY A 42 -13.87 2.90 -7.90
N LEU A 43 -14.39 3.22 -9.10
CA LEU A 43 -14.20 4.55 -9.70
C LEU A 43 -14.84 5.67 -8.86
N CYS A 44 -16.05 5.46 -8.32
CA CYS A 44 -16.68 6.43 -7.44
C CYS A 44 -15.84 6.66 -6.18
N ARG A 45 -15.33 5.59 -5.56
CA ARG A 45 -14.45 5.66 -4.39
C ARG A 45 -13.13 6.38 -4.69
N MET A 46 -12.52 6.15 -5.86
CA MET A 46 -11.37 6.94 -6.32
C MET A 46 -11.67 8.44 -6.36
N LYS A 47 -12.87 8.83 -6.84
CA LYS A 47 -13.27 10.24 -6.90
C LYS A 47 -13.59 10.83 -5.53
N LEU A 48 -13.96 9.99 -4.57
CA LEU A 48 -14.21 10.35 -3.17
C LEU A 48 -12.94 10.26 -2.31
N ASP A 49 -11.79 9.99 -2.94
CA ASP A 49 -10.51 9.85 -2.26
C ASP A 49 -10.38 8.65 -1.31
N ASP A 50 -11.31 7.70 -1.41
CA ASP A 50 -11.37 6.47 -0.63
C ASP A 50 -10.57 5.36 -1.33
N LEU A 51 -9.23 5.47 -1.27
CA LEU A 51 -8.30 4.66 -2.05
C LEU A 51 -8.28 3.19 -1.60
N GLU A 52 -8.36 2.92 -0.31
CA GLU A 52 -8.33 1.58 0.26
C GLU A 52 -9.54 0.77 -0.21
N ASN A 53 -10.74 1.35 -0.12
CA ASN A 53 -11.93 0.67 -0.59
C ASN A 53 -12.03 0.63 -2.12
N ALA A 54 -11.47 1.62 -2.82
CA ALA A 54 -11.35 1.56 -4.28
C ALA A 54 -10.42 0.41 -4.71
N LEU A 55 -9.28 0.23 -4.02
CA LEU A 55 -8.35 -0.86 -4.27
C LEU A 55 -9.03 -2.21 -4.07
N TRP A 56 -9.82 -2.35 -2.99
CA TRP A 56 -10.59 -3.56 -2.71
C TRP A 56 -11.57 -3.88 -3.85
N ASP A 57 -12.38 -2.89 -4.25
CA ASP A 57 -13.37 -3.07 -5.33
C ASP A 57 -12.73 -3.47 -6.65
N LEU A 58 -11.65 -2.78 -7.03
CA LEU A 58 -10.96 -3.06 -8.28
C LEU A 58 -10.28 -4.44 -8.23
N SER A 59 -9.84 -4.88 -7.05
CA SER A 59 -9.30 -6.22 -6.86
C SER A 59 -10.37 -7.29 -6.96
N GLU A 60 -11.56 -7.08 -6.41
CA GLU A 60 -12.69 -8.00 -6.59
C GLU A 60 -13.15 -8.09 -8.04
N SER A 61 -13.20 -6.96 -8.76
CA SER A 61 -13.46 -6.98 -10.20
C SER A 61 -12.46 -7.84 -10.95
N LEU A 62 -11.17 -7.74 -10.62
CA LEU A 62 -10.11 -8.49 -11.29
C LEU A 62 -10.01 -9.94 -10.81
N ARG A 63 -10.55 -10.26 -9.64
CA ARG A 63 -10.71 -11.65 -9.19
C ARG A 63 -11.79 -12.38 -10.01
N LEU A 64 -12.81 -11.64 -10.44
CA LEU A 64 -13.92 -12.17 -11.24
C LEU A 64 -13.62 -12.19 -12.75
N ASP A 65 -12.95 -11.16 -13.25
CA ASP A 65 -12.47 -11.04 -14.64
C ASP A 65 -11.06 -10.46 -14.62
N ASP A 66 -10.06 -11.35 -14.61
CA ASP A 66 -8.67 -10.95 -14.52
C ASP A 66 -8.17 -10.23 -15.77
N THR A 67 -8.85 -10.38 -16.92
CA THR A 67 -8.52 -9.79 -18.21
C THR A 67 -8.97 -8.34 -18.36
N ASN A 68 -9.73 -7.83 -17.39
CA ASN A 68 -10.36 -6.53 -17.48
C ASN A 68 -9.37 -5.36 -17.56
N VAL A 69 -9.23 -4.76 -18.74
CA VAL A 69 -8.30 -3.65 -18.99
C VAL A 69 -8.62 -2.43 -18.10
N LYS A 70 -9.90 -2.09 -17.92
CA LYS A 70 -10.30 -0.94 -17.09
C LYS A 70 -10.00 -1.19 -15.61
N GLY A 71 -10.22 -2.42 -15.13
CA GLY A 71 -9.89 -2.83 -13.77
C GLY A 71 -8.40 -2.70 -13.49
N ARG A 72 -7.56 -3.27 -14.37
CA ARG A 72 -6.09 -3.18 -14.25
C ARG A 72 -5.60 -1.74 -14.28
N TYR A 73 -6.08 -0.95 -15.24
CA TYR A 73 -5.72 0.46 -15.35
C TYR A 73 -6.08 1.26 -14.09
N ARG A 74 -7.33 1.17 -13.63
CA ARG A 74 -7.79 1.89 -12.43
C ARG A 74 -7.06 1.42 -11.18
N ARG A 75 -6.81 0.12 -11.03
CA ARG A 75 -6.08 -0.42 -9.87
C ARG A 75 -4.64 0.06 -9.85
N GLY A 76 -3.98 0.11 -11.00
CA GLY A 76 -2.65 0.69 -11.14
C GLY A 76 -2.61 2.17 -10.73
N LEU A 77 -3.61 2.96 -11.15
CA LEU A 77 -3.72 4.36 -10.73
C LEU A 77 -3.89 4.53 -9.21
N VAL A 78 -4.75 3.72 -8.59
CA VAL A 78 -4.94 3.75 -7.12
C VAL A 78 -3.63 3.45 -6.41
N LYS A 79 -2.88 2.42 -6.84
CA LYS A 79 -1.60 2.07 -6.23
C LYS A 79 -0.53 3.15 -6.39
N ILE A 80 -0.48 3.82 -7.54
CA ILE A 80 0.39 4.99 -7.78
C ILE A 80 0.05 6.10 -6.77
N GLU A 81 -1.23 6.40 -6.60
CA GLU A 81 -1.69 7.45 -5.68
C GLU A 81 -1.39 7.09 -4.21
N MET A 82 -1.64 5.84 -3.81
CA MET A 82 -1.31 5.35 -2.46
C MET A 82 0.20 5.42 -2.20
N ALA A 83 1.04 5.02 -3.17
CA ALA A 83 2.49 5.10 -3.07
C ALA A 83 2.97 6.55 -2.93
N ASP A 84 2.39 7.48 -3.70
CA ASP A 84 2.71 8.91 -3.61
C ASP A 84 2.38 9.47 -2.22
N ARG A 85 1.20 9.13 -1.68
CA ARG A 85 0.76 9.56 -0.34
C ARG A 85 1.64 9.00 0.77
N MET A 86 2.01 7.72 0.68
CA MET A 86 2.90 7.11 1.66
C MET A 86 4.27 7.78 1.67
N MET A 87 4.82 8.12 0.50
CA MET A 87 6.07 8.87 0.43
C MET A 87 5.92 10.31 0.91
N LYS A 88 4.78 10.98 0.69
CA LYS A 88 4.52 12.31 1.28
C LYS A 88 4.52 12.27 2.80
N LYS A 89 4.06 11.17 3.42
CA LYS A 89 4.15 11.01 4.89
C LYS A 89 5.59 11.09 5.37
N GLU A 90 6.56 10.52 4.63
CA GLU A 90 7.97 10.67 4.96
C GLU A 90 8.44 12.12 4.89
N GLU A 91 8.05 12.84 3.83
CA GLU A 91 8.40 14.26 3.66
C GLU A 91 7.81 15.12 4.80
N GLU A 92 6.70 14.68 5.39
CA GLU A 92 6.08 15.26 6.58
C GLU A 92 6.68 14.77 7.91
N GLY A 93 7.66 13.87 7.88
CA GLY A 93 8.25 13.26 9.09
C GLY A 93 7.34 12.26 9.80
N LYS A 94 6.29 11.77 9.14
CA LYS A 94 5.37 10.75 9.66
C LYS A 94 5.85 9.36 9.27
N TYR A 95 5.50 8.39 10.11
CA TYR A 95 5.75 6.98 9.82
C TYR A 95 5.14 6.53 8.49
N TRP A 96 5.94 5.81 7.71
CA TRP A 96 5.55 5.14 6.49
C TRP A 96 6.36 3.85 6.33
N ASP A 97 5.92 3.01 5.40
CA ASP A 97 6.53 1.72 5.10
C ASP A 97 7.10 1.73 3.67
N ILE A 98 8.43 1.68 3.59
CA ILE A 98 9.19 1.70 2.33
C ILE A 98 8.96 0.44 1.49
N ASP A 99 8.81 -0.72 2.14
CA ASP A 99 8.60 -2.00 1.48
C ASP A 99 7.17 -2.10 0.95
N ARG A 100 6.22 -1.50 1.69
CA ARG A 100 4.84 -1.37 1.20
C ARG A 100 4.79 -0.50 -0.05
N VAL A 101 5.50 0.62 -0.09
CA VAL A 101 5.57 1.48 -1.28
C VAL A 101 6.21 0.76 -2.46
N GLN A 102 7.31 0.03 -2.23
CA GLN A 102 7.93 -0.79 -3.27
C GLN A 102 6.92 -1.77 -3.88
N THR A 103 6.22 -2.52 -3.02
CA THR A 103 5.20 -3.49 -3.43
C THR A 103 4.09 -2.83 -4.26
N LEU A 104 3.60 -1.65 -3.83
CA LEU A 104 2.57 -0.91 -4.56
C LEU A 104 3.04 -0.50 -5.96
N ILE A 105 4.28 -0.03 -6.10
CA ILE A 105 4.86 0.38 -7.39
C ILE A 105 5.01 -0.84 -8.31
N ASP A 106 5.53 -1.95 -7.82
CA ASP A 106 5.74 -3.17 -8.62
C ASP A 106 4.41 -3.75 -9.10
N GLU A 107 3.42 -3.81 -8.22
CA GLU A 107 2.09 -4.26 -8.59
C GLU A 107 1.39 -3.28 -9.55
N ALA A 108 1.55 -1.97 -9.36
CA ALA A 108 1.00 -0.97 -10.28
C ALA A 108 1.61 -1.12 -11.68
N LYS A 109 2.92 -1.34 -11.76
CA LYS A 109 3.63 -1.60 -13.01
C LYS A 109 3.11 -2.85 -13.69
N LYS A 110 2.95 -3.96 -12.96
CA LYS A 110 2.36 -5.20 -13.48
C LYS A 110 0.96 -4.96 -14.05
N ASP A 111 0.10 -4.29 -13.29
CA ASP A 111 -1.28 -4.00 -13.70
C ASP A 111 -1.32 -3.13 -14.97
N LEU A 112 -0.53 -2.06 -15.01
CA LEU A 112 -0.49 -1.14 -16.14
C LEU A 112 0.12 -1.77 -17.40
N LEU A 113 1.17 -2.59 -17.29
CA LEU A 113 1.72 -3.33 -18.43
C LEU A 113 0.69 -4.31 -19.00
N ALA A 114 -0.02 -5.04 -18.14
CA ALA A 114 -1.09 -5.92 -18.58
C ALA A 114 -2.27 -5.15 -19.20
N ALA A 115 -2.54 -3.92 -18.75
CA ALA A 115 -3.54 -3.04 -19.35
C ALA A 115 -3.10 -2.52 -20.73
N VAL A 116 -1.81 -2.17 -20.90
CA VAL A 116 -1.25 -1.80 -22.22
C VAL A 116 -1.37 -2.96 -23.21
N ASN A 117 -1.10 -4.19 -22.79
CA ASN A 117 -1.25 -5.35 -23.68
C ASN A 117 -2.69 -5.51 -24.18
N GLY A 118 -3.69 -5.25 -23.33
CA GLY A 118 -5.10 -5.33 -23.72
C GLY A 118 -5.63 -4.11 -24.48
N ALA A 119 -5.04 -2.93 -24.29
CA ALA A 119 -5.37 -1.71 -25.04
C ALA A 119 -4.11 -0.93 -25.44
N PRO A 120 -3.34 -1.42 -26.45
CA PRO A 120 -2.03 -0.87 -26.75
C PRO A 120 -2.04 0.57 -27.20
N ARG A 121 -3.16 1.05 -27.77
CA ARG A 121 -3.28 2.43 -28.29
C ARG A 121 -3.80 3.43 -27.26
N ASP A 122 -4.19 3.00 -26.07
CA ASP A 122 -4.70 3.91 -25.04
C ASP A 122 -3.59 4.85 -24.55
N ARG A 123 -3.81 6.16 -24.68
CA ARG A 123 -2.86 7.19 -24.24
C ARG A 123 -2.79 7.27 -22.72
N ASN A 124 -3.93 7.14 -22.04
CA ASN A 124 -4.03 7.35 -20.60
C ASN A 124 -3.28 6.27 -19.81
N ILE A 125 -3.27 5.03 -20.33
CA ILE A 125 -2.52 3.93 -19.72
C ILE A 125 -1.01 4.17 -19.84
N ARG A 126 -0.55 4.65 -21.00
CA ARG A 126 0.88 4.98 -21.21
C ARG A 126 1.32 6.15 -20.33
N GLU A 127 0.48 7.16 -20.19
CA GLU A 127 0.74 8.28 -19.29
C GLU A 127 0.86 7.81 -17.83
N ALA A 128 -0.02 6.90 -17.39
CA ALA A 128 0.07 6.29 -16.08
C ALA A 128 1.37 5.50 -15.87
N LEU A 129 1.87 4.78 -16.89
CA LEU A 129 3.19 4.15 -16.83
C LEU A 129 4.32 5.17 -16.68
N GLY A 130 4.21 6.31 -17.36
CA GLY A 130 5.17 7.41 -17.23
C GLY A 130 5.29 7.95 -15.80
N ARG A 131 4.20 7.91 -15.02
CA ARG A 131 4.18 8.35 -13.61
C ARG A 131 4.97 7.43 -12.67
N LEU A 132 5.25 6.19 -13.05
CA LEU A 132 6.02 5.26 -12.21
C LEU A 132 7.49 5.65 -12.10
N LYS A 133 8.08 6.19 -13.17
CA LYS A 133 9.52 6.46 -13.21
C LYS A 133 9.97 7.50 -12.16
N PRO A 134 9.28 8.64 -11.99
CA PRO A 134 9.58 9.56 -10.90
C PRO A 134 9.42 8.93 -9.51
N LEU A 135 8.40 8.08 -9.31
CA LEU A 135 8.17 7.40 -8.03
C LEU A 135 9.29 6.41 -7.69
N GLU A 136 9.72 5.60 -8.67
CA GLU A 136 10.87 4.69 -8.52
C GLU A 136 12.14 5.48 -8.15
N ASN A 137 12.37 6.63 -8.79
CA ASN A 137 13.53 7.47 -8.51
C ASN A 137 13.47 8.06 -7.08
N ARG A 138 12.32 8.58 -6.65
CA ARG A 138 12.13 9.13 -5.30
C ARG A 138 12.30 8.05 -4.23
N LEU A 139 11.74 6.86 -4.46
CA LEU A 139 11.95 5.71 -3.58
C LEU A 139 13.44 5.33 -3.48
N GLY A 140 14.17 5.37 -4.60
CA GLY A 140 15.62 5.16 -4.62
C GLY A 140 16.38 6.19 -3.78
N GLN A 141 15.98 7.47 -3.81
CA GLN A 141 16.58 8.52 -2.98
C GLN A 141 16.38 8.25 -1.50
N PHE A 142 15.15 7.90 -1.06
CA PHE A 142 14.88 7.53 0.32
C PHE A 142 15.73 6.35 0.80
N ARG A 143 15.87 5.30 -0.02
CA ARG A 143 16.73 4.14 0.31
C ARG A 143 18.18 4.55 0.57
N VAL A 144 18.74 5.40 -0.29
CA VAL A 144 20.11 5.91 -0.12
C VAL A 144 20.20 6.77 1.13
N GLN A 145 19.24 7.66 1.35
CA GLN A 145 19.19 8.54 2.50
C GLN A 145 19.17 7.75 3.81
N TYR A 146 18.31 6.74 3.95
CA TYR A 146 18.27 5.90 5.15
C TYR A 146 19.54 5.10 5.37
N LYS A 147 20.14 4.56 4.31
CA LYS A 147 21.41 3.85 4.43
C LYS A 147 22.52 4.77 4.95
N THR A 148 22.53 6.04 4.52
CA THR A 148 23.47 7.04 5.01
C THR A 148 23.20 7.38 6.48
N GLN A 149 21.95 7.71 6.83
CA GLN A 149 21.55 8.02 8.21
C GLN A 149 21.87 6.87 9.18
N GLN A 150 21.57 5.64 8.78
CA GLN A 150 21.87 4.44 9.56
C GLN A 150 23.37 4.29 9.82
N ARG A 151 24.19 4.51 8.79
CA ARG A 151 25.65 4.43 8.92
C ARG A 151 26.22 5.52 9.83
N GLU A 152 25.67 6.74 9.75
CA GLU A 152 26.04 7.85 10.64
C GLU A 152 25.63 7.59 12.08
N LEU A 153 24.41 7.09 12.30
CA LEU A 153 23.91 6.73 13.63
C LEU A 153 24.79 5.66 14.29
N PHE A 154 25.10 4.57 13.58
CA PHE A 154 25.97 3.52 14.13
C PHE A 154 27.40 4.01 14.35
N SER A 155 27.95 4.84 13.46
CA SER A 155 29.27 5.43 13.66
C SER A 155 29.29 6.34 14.90
N GLY A 156 28.23 7.12 15.11
CA GLY A 156 28.07 7.94 16.31
C GLY A 156 27.98 7.10 17.58
N PHE A 157 27.17 6.04 17.56
CA PHE A 157 27.03 5.10 18.67
C PHE A 157 28.37 4.47 19.07
N LEU A 158 29.14 3.97 18.09
CA LEU A 158 30.46 3.37 18.34
C LEU A 158 31.46 4.38 18.93
N LYS A 159 31.41 5.65 18.51
CA LYS A 159 32.27 6.71 19.06
C LYS A 159 31.87 7.05 20.50
N ALA A 160 30.58 7.20 20.78
CA ALA A 160 30.07 7.49 22.12
C ALA A 160 30.45 6.40 23.12
N SER A 161 30.29 5.12 22.75
CA SER A 161 30.68 3.98 23.60
C SER A 161 32.21 3.91 23.84
N ALA A 162 33.02 4.37 22.88
CA ALA A 162 34.47 4.39 23.04
C ALA A 162 34.94 5.50 23.99
N THR A 163 34.28 6.66 23.98
CA THR A 163 34.55 7.75 24.94
C THR A 163 34.13 7.40 26.36
N GLU A 164 33.00 6.72 26.56
CA GLU A 164 32.58 6.23 27.89
C GLU A 164 33.58 5.24 28.47
N ALA A 165 34.14 4.33 27.64
CA ALA A 165 35.16 3.37 28.09
C ALA A 165 36.52 4.01 28.45
N THR A 166 36.80 5.23 27.97
CA THR A 166 38.02 5.97 28.32
C THR A 166 37.84 6.90 29.52
N ASP A 167 36.60 7.24 29.88
CA ASP A 167 36.27 8.13 31.01
C ASP A 167 36.06 7.36 32.33
N THR A 168 35.82 6.05 32.28
CA THR A 168 35.74 5.16 33.45
C THR A 168 37.11 4.63 33.91
N GLY A 169 38.19 5.38 33.64
CA GLY A 169 39.57 4.98 33.91
C GLY A 169 40.04 5.13 35.36
N ASP A 170 39.25 5.76 36.23
CA ASP A 170 39.54 5.91 37.66
C ASP A 170 38.22 5.91 38.46
N GLU A 171 37.66 4.74 38.77
CA GLU A 171 36.90 4.50 40.02
C GLU A 171 36.64 2.99 40.21
N GLU A 172 36.69 2.58 41.48
CA GLU A 172 36.89 1.22 41.98
C GLU A 172 35.82 0.17 41.64
N ASP A 173 36.29 -1.07 41.66
CA ASP A 173 35.60 -2.35 41.49
C ASP A 173 34.35 -2.52 42.35
N HIS A 174 33.17 -2.37 41.76
CA HIS A 174 31.93 -2.98 42.24
C HIS A 174 31.13 -3.58 41.08
N GLN A 175 30.92 -4.89 41.16
CA GLN A 175 30.10 -5.68 40.25
C GLN A 175 28.63 -5.24 40.33
N GLU A 176 28.13 -4.52 39.31
CA GLU A 176 26.70 -4.42 39.02
C GLU A 176 26.42 -4.88 37.58
N GLU A 177 25.38 -5.71 37.44
CA GLU A 177 24.86 -6.18 36.16
C GLU A 177 24.67 -5.04 35.15
N PRO A 178 24.88 -5.26 33.84
CA PRO A 178 24.71 -4.21 32.85
C PRO A 178 23.24 -3.78 32.81
N GLN A 179 22.95 -2.61 33.40
CA GLN A 179 21.66 -1.97 33.29
C GLN A 179 21.37 -1.70 31.81
N ARG A 180 20.26 -2.24 31.31
CA ARG A 180 19.75 -1.90 29.98
C ARG A 180 19.52 -0.39 29.94
N LEU A 181 20.26 0.31 29.07
CA LEU A 181 19.96 1.71 28.78
C LEU A 181 18.48 1.83 28.38
N PRO A 182 17.74 2.77 28.98
CA PRO A 182 16.34 2.93 28.65
C PRO A 182 16.23 3.33 27.18
N MET A 183 15.39 2.59 26.46
CA MET A 183 14.99 2.94 25.10
C MET A 183 14.54 4.40 25.10
N PRO A 184 14.95 5.22 24.10
CA PRO A 184 14.35 6.54 23.93
C PRO A 184 12.84 6.36 23.84
N PRO A 185 12.04 7.20 24.53
CA PRO A 185 10.60 7.02 24.57
C PRO A 185 10.09 7.02 23.13
N LEU A 186 9.43 5.92 22.75
CA LEU A 186 8.59 5.92 21.57
C LEU A 186 7.56 7.01 21.81
N GLU A 187 7.68 8.13 21.08
CA GLU A 187 6.59 9.10 21.01
C GLU A 187 5.41 8.36 20.37
N LEU A 188 4.55 7.83 21.24
CA LEU A 188 3.23 7.35 20.90
C LEU A 188 2.49 8.55 20.35
N VAL A 189 2.50 8.69 19.03
CA VAL A 189 1.57 9.57 18.33
C VAL A 189 0.18 9.11 18.75
N SER A 190 -0.45 9.90 19.62
CA SER A 190 -1.78 9.66 20.15
C SER A 190 -2.73 9.45 18.98
N VAL A 191 -3.25 8.24 18.87
CA VAL A 191 -4.37 7.92 17.98
C VAL A 191 -5.58 8.68 18.55
N PRO A 192 -6.22 9.59 17.81
CA PRO A 192 -7.46 10.18 18.28
C PRO A 192 -8.51 9.07 18.37
N GLU A 193 -9.11 8.91 19.54
CA GLU A 193 -10.28 8.06 19.72
C GLU A 193 -11.45 8.58 18.87
N LEU A 194 -12.26 7.62 18.41
CA LEU A 194 -13.35 7.72 17.43
C LEU A 194 -14.37 8.83 17.69
#